data_AF-A0A915DNF7-F1
#
_entry.id   AF-A0A915DNF7-F1
#
_cell.length_a   1.000
_cell.length_b   1.000
_cell.length_c   1.000
_cell.angle_alpha   90.00
_cell.angle_beta   90.00
_cell.angle_gamma   90.00
#
_symmetry.space_group_name_H-M   'P 1'
#
loop_
_entity.id
_entity.type
_entity.pdbx_description
1 polymer ?
#
loop_
_entity_poly.entity_id
_entity_poly.type
_entity_poly.pdbx_seq_one_letter_code
_entity_poly.pdbx_strand_id
1 'polypeptide(L)'
;MSVSKAPDVIWNGPFKAELQELYNIWIMNEDRMEWTKNGNRRPASMDVYLEWICISWESQNCRVTVFLDRSEDNLIHCFKEHGQVPQRRSMLQDARAWLEVERWEAEEIDPDQDEENGYLSDDSFDFQD
;
A
#
# COMPACT_ATOMS: atom_id res chain seq x y z
N MET A 1 -7.88 0.09 33.46
CA MET A 1 -6.83 -0.70 32.77
C MET A 1 -7.43 -1.28 31.50
N SER A 2 -7.15 -0.67 30.35
CA SER A 2 -7.65 -1.17 29.07
C SER A 2 -6.69 -2.26 28.59
N VAL A 3 -7.13 -3.51 28.62
CA VAL A 3 -6.37 -4.64 28.10
C VAL A 3 -6.26 -4.44 26.59
N SER A 4 -5.08 -4.03 26.09
CA SER A 4 -4.81 -3.98 24.66
C SER A 4 -4.90 -5.41 24.12
N LYS A 5 -6.00 -5.73 23.44
CA LYS A 5 -6.09 -6.98 22.67
C LYS A 5 -4.95 -7.00 21.66
N ALA A 6 -4.26 -8.13 21.53
CA ALA A 6 -3.16 -8.27 20.59
C ALA A 6 -3.62 -7.84 19.19
N PRO A 7 -2.76 -7.19 18.38
CA PRO A 7 -3.12 -6.70 17.05
C PRO A 7 -3.70 -7.82 16.16
N ASP A 8 -3.30 -9.08 16.36
CA ASP A 8 -3.89 -10.27 15.75
C ASP A 8 -5.42 -10.35 15.98
N VAL A 9 -5.91 -10.01 17.18
CA VAL A 9 -7.33 -10.10 17.53
C VAL A 9 -8.17 -9.00 16.89
N ILE A 10 -7.57 -7.88 16.48
CA ILE A 10 -8.29 -6.70 15.99
C ILE A 10 -8.78 -6.91 14.56
N TRP A 11 -7.98 -7.55 13.71
CA TRP A 11 -8.33 -7.76 12.30
C TRP A 11 -8.60 -9.21 11.93
N ASN A 12 -7.91 -10.18 12.54
CA ASN A 12 -8.00 -11.59 12.13
C ASN A 12 -9.37 -12.18 12.40
N GLY A 13 -9.99 -11.81 13.53
CA GLY A 13 -11.33 -12.24 13.90
C GLY A 13 -12.38 -11.76 12.89
N PRO A 14 -12.52 -10.44 12.70
CA PRO A 14 -13.42 -9.87 11.69
C PRO A 14 -13.15 -10.38 10.26
N PHE A 15 -11.89 -10.44 9.84
CA PHE A 15 -11.49 -10.96 8.52
C PHE A 15 -11.97 -12.40 8.30
N LYS A 16 -11.75 -13.29 9.29
CA LYS A 16 -12.21 -14.68 9.21
C LYS A 16 -13.73 -14.79 9.22
N ALA A 17 -14.42 -13.95 10.00
CA ALA A 17 -15.87 -13.95 10.06
C ALA A 17 -16.47 -13.58 8.69
N GLU A 18 -15.87 -12.61 8.00
CA GLU A 18 -16.32 -12.18 6.68
C GLU A 18 -16.04 -13.21 5.58
N LEU A 19 -14.85 -13.81 5.57
CA LEU A 19 -14.57 -14.97 4.70
C LEU A 19 -15.57 -16.10 4.92
N GLN A 20 -15.93 -16.36 6.17
CA GLN A 20 -16.90 -17.39 6.50
C GLN A 20 -18.31 -17.03 5.99
N GLU A 21 -18.71 -15.77 6.06
CA GLU A 21 -19.99 -15.32 5.52
C GLU A 21 -20.03 -15.42 3.99
N LEU A 22 -18.96 -15.00 3.30
CA LEU A 22 -18.83 -15.13 1.84
C LEU A 22 -18.90 -16.59 1.40
N TYR A 23 -18.25 -17.49 2.15
CA TYR A 23 -18.35 -18.93 1.93
C TYR A 23 -19.78 -19.45 2.13
N ASN A 24 -20.47 -19.02 3.18
CA ASN A 24 -21.85 -19.42 3.45
C ASN A 24 -22.80 -18.92 2.35
N ILE A 25 -22.64 -17.68 1.89
CA ILE A 25 -23.43 -17.14 0.77
C ILE A 25 -23.17 -17.99 -0.48
N TRP A 26 -21.92 -18.30 -0.78
CA TRP A 26 -21.57 -19.16 -1.91
C TRP A 26 -22.17 -20.57 -1.75
N ILE A 27 -22.15 -21.15 -0.55
CA ILE A 27 -22.69 -22.50 -0.32
C ILE A 27 -24.22 -22.59 -0.43
N MET A 28 -24.91 -21.46 -0.28
CA MET A 28 -26.37 -21.36 -0.43
C MET A 28 -26.79 -21.05 -1.88
N ASN A 29 -25.87 -20.57 -2.72
CA ASN A 29 -26.13 -20.25 -4.13
C ASN A 29 -25.71 -21.41 -5.04
N GLU A 30 -26.64 -22.31 -5.31
CA GLU A 30 -26.38 -23.54 -6.08
C GLU A 30 -25.96 -23.28 -7.55
N ASP A 31 -26.32 -22.12 -8.11
CA ASP A 31 -26.03 -21.75 -9.50
C ASP A 31 -24.53 -21.56 -9.80
N ARG A 32 -23.71 -21.34 -8.77
CA ARG A 32 -22.25 -21.14 -8.91
C ARG A 32 -21.44 -22.37 -8.47
N MET A 33 -22.12 -23.49 -8.22
CA MET A 33 -21.49 -24.71 -7.72
C MET A 33 -21.14 -25.68 -8.83
N GLU A 34 -19.92 -26.20 -8.77
CA GLU A 34 -19.54 -27.36 -9.55
C GLU A 34 -19.73 -28.65 -8.75
N TRP A 35 -20.17 -29.69 -9.45
CA TRP A 35 -20.35 -31.02 -8.88
C TRP A 35 -19.29 -31.98 -9.43
N THR A 36 -18.81 -32.87 -8.56
CA THR A 36 -17.99 -34.00 -8.98
C THR A 36 -18.87 -35.06 -9.65
N LYS A 37 -18.25 -35.96 -10.41
CA LYS A 37 -18.93 -37.11 -11.04
C LYS A 37 -19.64 -38.01 -10.01
N ASN A 38 -19.23 -37.97 -8.75
CA ASN A 38 -19.79 -38.75 -7.65
C ASN A 38 -20.93 -38.02 -6.92
N GLY A 39 -21.37 -36.85 -7.40
CA GLY A 39 -22.43 -36.07 -6.77
C GLY A 39 -22.01 -35.32 -5.51
N ASN A 40 -20.71 -35.24 -5.20
CA ASN A 40 -20.19 -34.37 -4.14
C ASN A 40 -19.95 -32.96 -4.70
N ARG A 41 -20.21 -31.93 -3.90
CA ARG A 41 -19.85 -30.54 -4.22
C ARG A 41 -18.34 -30.40 -4.33
N ARG A 42 -17.88 -29.69 -5.35
CA ARG A 42 -16.48 -29.26 -5.42
C ARG A 42 -16.25 -28.09 -4.46
N PRO A 43 -15.03 -27.94 -3.93
CA PRO A 43 -14.66 -26.68 -3.29
C PRO A 43 -14.77 -25.53 -4.30
N ALA A 44 -14.92 -24.30 -3.79
CA ALA A 44 -14.80 -23.11 -4.62
C ALA A 44 -13.43 -23.10 -5.34
N SER A 45 -13.37 -22.49 -6.52
CA SER A 45 -12.09 -22.35 -7.23
C SER A 45 -11.15 -21.40 -6.47
N MET A 46 -9.86 -21.47 -6.76
CA MET A 46 -8.88 -20.57 -6.15
C MET A 46 -9.21 -19.10 -6.44
N ASP A 47 -9.68 -18.79 -7.64
CA ASP A 47 -10.05 -17.42 -8.04
C ASP A 47 -11.16 -16.84 -7.15
N VAL A 48 -12.15 -17.67 -6.81
CA VAL A 48 -13.23 -17.29 -5.89
C VAL A 48 -12.70 -17.03 -4.48
N TYR A 49 -11.78 -17.87 -4.00
CA TYR A 49 -11.13 -17.63 -2.70
C TYR A 49 -10.31 -16.34 -2.70
N LEU A 50 -9.56 -16.06 -3.77
CA LEU A 50 -8.77 -14.83 -3.90
C LEU A 50 -9.67 -13.59 -3.93
N GLU A 51 -10.80 -13.65 -4.63
CA GLU A 51 -11.80 -12.59 -4.63
C GLU A 51 -12.33 -12.31 -3.22
N TRP A 52 -12.69 -13.35 -2.45
CA TRP A 52 -13.16 -13.17 -1.08
C TRP A 52 -12.10 -12.61 -0.15
N ILE A 53 -10.84 -12.99 -0.34
CA ILE A 53 -9.71 -12.43 0.41
C ILE A 53 -9.60 -10.94 0.12
N CYS A 54 -9.67 -10.52 -1.15
CA CYS A 54 -9.62 -9.10 -1.51
C CYS A 54 -10.78 -8.33 -0.88
N ILE A 55 -12.02 -8.81 -1.03
CA ILE A 55 -13.21 -8.18 -0.44
C ILE A 55 -13.06 -8.04 1.07
N SER A 56 -12.71 -9.13 1.75
CA SER A 56 -12.54 -9.16 3.20
C SER A 56 -11.34 -8.33 3.67
N TRP A 57 -10.38 -8.04 2.80
CA TRP A 57 -9.24 -7.19 3.14
C TRP A 57 -9.55 -5.71 2.96
N GLU A 58 -10.40 -5.36 2.00
CA GLU A 58 -10.85 -3.99 1.74
C GLU A 58 -11.90 -3.51 2.75
N SER A 59 -12.80 -4.39 3.17
CA SER A 59 -13.84 -4.11 4.17
C SER A 59 -13.27 -3.89 5.57
N GLN A 60 -12.17 -4.58 5.88
CA GLN A 60 -11.44 -4.42 7.11
C GLN A 60 -10.57 -3.19 6.91
N ASN A 61 -10.78 -2.15 7.72
CA ASN A 61 -10.00 -0.92 7.74
C ASN A 61 -8.55 -1.16 8.26
N CYS A 62 -7.93 -2.28 7.86
CA CYS A 62 -6.62 -2.83 8.18
C CYS A 62 -5.48 -2.13 7.45
N ARG A 63 -5.77 -1.11 6.65
CA ARG A 63 -4.74 -0.20 6.17
C ARG A 63 -4.13 0.47 7.39
N VAL A 64 -2.93 0.02 7.75
CA VAL A 64 -2.13 0.57 8.85
C VAL A 64 -1.91 2.10 8.72
N THR A 65 -2.17 2.69 7.55
CA THR A 65 -2.39 4.13 7.33
C THR A 65 -3.01 4.27 5.94
N VAL A 66 -4.26 4.72 5.82
CA VAL A 66 -4.96 4.82 4.51
C VAL A 66 -4.56 6.09 3.78
N PHE A 67 -4.31 7.17 4.51
CA PHE A 67 -4.12 8.47 3.88
C PHE A 67 -2.65 8.80 3.67
N LEU A 68 -2.31 9.04 2.40
CA LEU A 68 -1.02 9.61 1.98
C LEU A 68 -0.82 11.03 2.55
N ASP A 69 -1.90 11.68 2.99
CA ASP A 69 -1.90 13.01 3.61
C ASP A 69 -1.45 13.01 5.09
N ARG A 70 -1.17 11.83 5.67
CA ARG A 70 -0.63 11.67 7.04
C ARG A 70 -1.61 12.02 8.15
N SER A 71 -2.88 12.25 7.84
CA SER A 71 -3.93 12.62 8.81
C SER A 71 -4.19 11.55 9.88
N GLU A 72 -3.78 10.31 9.65
CA GLU A 72 -3.98 9.16 10.54
C GLU A 72 -2.74 8.73 11.34
N ASP A 73 -1.60 9.41 11.22
CA ASP A 73 -0.38 9.06 11.98
C ASP A 73 -0.57 9.17 13.51
N ASN A 74 -1.55 9.97 13.93
CA ASN A 74 -1.99 10.07 15.32
C ASN A 74 -2.67 8.78 15.82
N LEU A 75 -3.23 7.96 14.92
CA LEU A 75 -3.91 6.70 15.25
C LEU A 75 -2.95 5.54 15.46
N ILE A 76 -1.71 5.63 14.97
CA ILE A 76 -0.66 4.62 15.15
C ILE A 76 -0.44 4.38 16.65
N HIS A 77 -0.74 3.15 17.09
CA HIS A 77 -0.87 2.86 18.51
C HIS A 77 0.45 3.00 19.29
N CYS A 78 1.58 2.64 18.67
CA CYS A 78 2.89 2.72 19.32
C CYS A 78 3.35 4.16 19.55
N PHE A 79 2.76 5.14 18.85
CA PHE A 79 3.06 6.57 18.95
C PHE A 79 2.16 7.35 19.93
N LYS A 80 1.11 6.72 20.49
CA LYS A 80 0.27 7.37 21.52
C LYS A 80 1.09 7.66 22.78
N GLU A 81 0.64 8.60 23.62
CA GLU A 81 1.36 9.06 24.82
C GLU A 81 1.77 7.91 25.77
N HIS A 82 0.92 6.89 25.87
CA HIS A 82 1.18 5.65 26.63
C HIS A 82 1.64 4.47 25.76
N GLY A 83 2.02 4.73 24.52
CA GLY A 83 2.52 3.73 23.57
C GLY A 83 3.95 3.30 23.88
N GLN A 84 4.45 2.35 23.10
CA GLN A 84 5.81 1.81 23.28
C GLN A 84 6.90 2.84 22.87
N VAL A 85 6.58 3.73 21.94
CA VAL A 85 7.52 4.68 21.33
C VAL A 85 6.83 6.03 21.01
N PRO A 86 6.30 6.75 22.01
CA PRO A 86 5.56 8.00 21.80
C PRO A 86 6.34 9.06 21.03
N GLN A 87 7.67 9.13 21.22
CA GLN A 87 8.54 10.10 20.54
C GLN A 87 8.69 9.84 19.03
N ARG A 88 8.42 8.60 18.58
CA ARG A 88 8.63 8.23 17.17
C ARG A 88 7.64 8.85 16.20
N ARG A 89 6.53 9.44 16.68
CA ARG A 89 5.68 10.29 15.83
C ARG A 89 6.44 11.50 15.30
N SER A 90 7.12 12.22 16.19
CA SER A 90 7.92 13.38 15.82
C SER A 90 9.04 12.97 14.88
N MET A 91 9.76 11.88 15.21
CA MET A 91 10.85 11.38 14.36
C MET A 91 10.37 11.00 12.95
N LEU A 92 9.15 10.43 12.82
CA LEU A 92 8.56 10.11 11.53
C LEU A 92 8.19 11.38 10.74
N GLN A 93 7.71 12.42 11.42
CA GLN A 93 7.43 13.73 10.82
C GLN A 93 8.73 14.38 10.34
N ASP A 94 9.78 14.37 11.17
CA ASP A 94 11.09 14.96 10.86
C ASP A 94 11.77 14.25 9.68
N ALA A 95 11.79 12.92 9.70
CA ALA A 95 12.37 12.13 8.60
C ALA A 95 11.66 12.37 7.26
N ARG A 96 10.35 12.61 7.29
CA ARG A 96 9.58 12.91 6.07
C ARG A 96 9.78 14.34 5.59
N ALA A 97 9.85 15.31 6.50
CA ALA A 97 10.17 16.69 6.15
C ALA A 97 11.55 16.77 5.49
N TRP A 98 12.53 16.00 5.99
CA TRP A 98 13.85 15.91 5.39
C TRP A 98 13.83 15.33 3.96
N LEU A 99 13.06 14.26 3.73
CA LEU A 99 12.87 13.68 2.39
C LEU A 99 12.11 14.60 1.42
N GLU A 100 11.23 15.46 1.92
CA GLU A 100 10.60 16.49 1.10
C GLU A 100 11.65 17.50 0.66
N VAL A 101 12.42 18.06 1.60
CA VAL A 101 13.51 19.01 1.29
C VAL A 101 14.49 18.44 0.26
N GLU A 102 14.97 17.21 0.43
CA GLU A 102 15.86 16.57 -0.55
C GLU A 102 15.24 16.46 -1.95
N ARG A 103 13.92 16.22 -2.04
CA ARG A 103 13.22 16.16 -3.34
C ARG A 103 13.16 17.52 -4.01
N TRP A 104 12.86 18.58 -3.25
CA TRP A 104 12.83 19.95 -3.78
C TRP A 104 14.24 20.39 -4.22
N GLU A 105 15.27 20.10 -3.43
CA GLU A 105 16.67 20.38 -3.77
C GLU A 105 17.14 19.61 -5.03
N ALA A 106 16.62 18.40 -5.27
CA ALA A 106 16.93 17.62 -6.48
C ALA A 106 16.15 18.08 -7.73
N GLU A 107 15.00 18.72 -7.58
CA GLU A 107 14.23 19.30 -8.69
C GLU A 107 14.73 20.71 -9.07
N GLU A 108 15.52 21.38 -8.22
CA GLU A 108 16.18 22.66 -8.46
C GLU A 108 17.53 22.49 -9.20
N ILE A 109 17.55 21.64 -10.24
CA ILE A 109 18.67 21.60 -11.20
C ILE A 109 18.48 22.76 -12.19
N ASP A 110 19.38 23.73 -12.07
CA ASP A 110 19.48 24.96 -12.85
C ASP A 110 19.51 24.72 -14.38
N PRO A 111 18.54 25.25 -15.16
CA PRO A 111 18.57 25.17 -16.62
C PRO A 111 19.62 26.09 -17.28
N ASP A 112 20.35 26.93 -16.52
CA ASP A 112 21.28 27.93 -17.07
C ASP A 112 22.76 27.49 -17.10
N GLN A 113 23.10 26.22 -16.85
CA GLN A 113 24.47 25.69 -17.00
C GLN A 113 24.81 25.13 -18.40
N ASP A 114 24.44 25.86 -19.46
CA ASP A 114 24.91 25.60 -20.84
C ASP A 114 25.62 26.82 -21.48
N GLU A 115 26.12 27.76 -20.66
CA GLU A 115 27.07 28.77 -21.14
C GLU A 115 28.51 28.39 -20.77
N GLU A 116 29.33 28.25 -21.81
CA GLU A 116 30.81 28.27 -21.82
C GLU A 116 31.56 26.93 -21.91
N ASN A 117 31.37 26.23 -23.03
CA ASN A 117 32.41 25.36 -23.60
C ASN A 117 32.75 25.83 -25.03
N GLY A 118 33.54 26.91 -25.07
CA GLY A 118 34.35 27.42 -26.18
C GLY A 118 34.14 26.85 -27.59
N TYR A 119 33.63 27.71 -28.47
CA TYR A 119 33.79 27.60 -29.92
C TYR A 119 35.24 27.27 -30.31
N LEU A 120 35.42 26.21 -31.09
CA LEU A 120 36.27 26.26 -32.27
C LEU A 120 35.42 25.81 -33.47
N SER A 121 34.93 26.81 -34.18
CA SER A 121 34.49 26.67 -35.57
C SER A 121 35.72 26.24 -36.38
N ASP A 122 35.74 24.99 -36.86
CA ASP A 122 36.58 24.64 -38.00
C ASP A 122 35.65 24.33 -39.17
N ASP A 123 35.61 25.31 -40.06
CA ASP A 123 34.90 25.31 -41.31
C ASP A 123 35.78 24.56 -42.31
N SER A 124 35.44 23.30 -42.60
CA SER A 124 36.08 22.54 -43.68
C SER A 124 35.01 21.77 -44.46
N PHE A 125 34.41 22.50 -45.39
CA PHE A 125 33.60 21.99 -46.47
C PHE A 125 34.52 21.41 -47.55
N ASP A 126 34.56 20.09 -47.70
CA ASP A 126 35.11 19.43 -48.90
C ASP A 126 33.98 18.68 -49.63
N PHE A 127 33.60 19.21 -50.79
CA PHE A 127 32.83 18.53 -51.82
C PHE A 127 33.81 17.94 -52.84
N GLN A 128 33.71 16.64 -53.11
CA GLN A 128 34.21 15.92 -54.29
C GLN A 128 33.82 14.43 -54.13
N ASP A 129 33.16 13.70 -55.04
CA ASP A 129 32.54 13.90 -56.36
C ASP A 129 31.36 12.89 -56.43
#